data_AF-A0A1V2LWV6-F1
#
_entry.id   AF-A0A1V2LWV6-F1
#
_cell.length_a   1.000
_cell.length_b   1.000
_cell.length_c   1.000
_cell.angle_alpha   90.00
_cell.angle_beta   90.00
_cell.angle_gamma   90.00
#
_symmetry.space_group_name_H-M   'P 1'
#
loop_
_entity.id
_entity.type
_entity.pdbx_description
1 polymer ?
#
loop_
_entity_poly.entity_id
_entity_poly.type
_entity_poly.pdbx_seq_one_letter_code
_entity_poly.pdbx_strand_id
1 'polypeptide(L)'
;MTLKNKINVFMTIFMYELEVKLSNSREKLKKITYQLDEANTDRYLKECIKEIIEKNKNTLVKNTCIKSFRDTEFSELPIHQINCIKNHISLIKVLLPENINTSVMSKLNHLNKKNTVLPDIVLELMIDNNIHYEPIELKSTKTDSIPGSSIQQINPDEWVIFIKHTKNSLEITTGRYINSINSKIQFPDRSLRPQVSFKELLNWNINHRQVKDNMFIIKQDNNIDEKLVLLNDWQNVLCQRWMEMLLHSDNIKENEPWFNNTLRKFMCQFLDEYNNLTENNKSKLYQTILSQIQN
;
A
#
# COMPACT_ATOMS: atom_id res chain seq x y z
N MET A 1 2.09 -9.23 -24.36
CA MET A 1 1.86 -8.78 -22.96
C MET A 1 1.17 -9.90 -22.20
N THR A 2 1.65 -10.26 -21.01
CA THR A 2 0.95 -11.22 -20.14
C THR A 2 -0.38 -10.62 -19.66
N LEU A 3 -1.33 -11.46 -19.22
CA LEU A 3 -2.61 -11.00 -18.67
C LEU A 3 -2.41 -10.06 -17.47
N LYS A 4 -1.51 -10.42 -16.54
CA LYS A 4 -1.13 -9.58 -15.39
C LYS A 4 -0.64 -8.20 -15.84
N ASN A 5 0.19 -8.15 -16.89
CA ASN A 5 0.66 -6.86 -17.43
C ASN A 5 -0.50 -6.05 -18.05
N LYS A 6 -1.44 -6.69 -18.77
CA LYS A 6 -2.62 -5.99 -19.33
C LYS A 6 -3.45 -5.35 -18.23
N ILE A 7 -3.73 -6.09 -17.17
CA ILE A 7 -4.45 -5.61 -16.00
C ILE A 7 -3.69 -4.45 -15.34
N ASN A 8 -2.40 -4.60 -15.09
CA ASN A 8 -1.58 -3.56 -14.45
C ASN A 8 -1.58 -2.25 -15.23
N VAL A 9 -1.40 -2.30 -16.55
CA VAL A 9 -1.43 -1.10 -17.39
C VAL A 9 -2.83 -0.48 -17.41
N PHE A 10 -3.88 -1.29 -17.58
CA PHE A 10 -5.26 -0.82 -17.50
C PHE A 10 -5.53 -0.10 -16.19
N MET A 11 -5.21 -0.75 -15.07
CA MET A 11 -5.47 -0.23 -13.74
C MET A 11 -4.64 1.03 -13.44
N THR A 12 -3.41 1.11 -13.93
CA THR A 12 -2.58 2.33 -13.80
C THR A 12 -3.27 3.53 -14.42
N ILE A 13 -3.75 3.38 -15.66
CA ILE A 13 -4.44 4.45 -16.39
C ILE A 13 -5.80 4.73 -15.74
N PHE A 14 -6.55 3.68 -15.40
CA PHE A 14 -7.85 3.79 -14.74
C PHE A 14 -7.75 4.58 -13.43
N MET A 15 -6.78 4.26 -12.57
CA MET A 15 -6.60 4.91 -11.27
C MET A 15 -6.13 6.36 -11.41
N TYR A 16 -5.32 6.67 -12.42
CA TYR A 16 -4.95 8.05 -12.74
C TYR A 16 -6.16 8.87 -13.21
N GLU A 17 -6.92 8.37 -14.18
CA GLU A 17 -8.12 9.04 -14.68
C GLU A 17 -9.21 9.16 -13.60
N LEU A 18 -9.32 8.16 -12.72
CA LEU A 18 -10.19 8.20 -11.56
C LEU A 18 -9.76 9.28 -10.57
N GLU A 19 -8.47 9.43 -10.29
CA GLU A 19 -7.95 10.52 -9.43
C GLU A 19 -8.37 11.89 -9.95
N VAL A 20 -8.19 12.13 -11.26
CA VAL A 20 -8.61 13.37 -11.93
C VAL A 20 -10.13 13.54 -11.82
N LYS A 21 -10.90 12.48 -12.06
CA LYS A 21 -12.36 12.55 -12.03
C LYS A 21 -12.92 12.81 -10.63
N LEU A 22 -12.38 12.16 -9.61
CA LEU A 22 -12.76 12.36 -8.22
C LEU A 22 -12.40 13.78 -7.77
N SER A 23 -11.22 14.28 -8.15
CA SER A 23 -10.78 15.65 -7.86
C SER A 23 -11.71 16.70 -8.48
N ASN A 24 -12.16 16.46 -9.72
CA ASN A 24 -13.17 17.31 -10.38
C ASN A 24 -14.57 17.18 -9.75
N SER A 25 -14.82 16.12 -8.98
CA SER A 25 -16.08 15.85 -8.27
C SER A 25 -15.99 16.19 -6.78
N ARG A 26 -14.96 16.93 -6.34
CA ARG A 26 -14.66 17.23 -4.93
C ARG A 26 -15.83 17.81 -4.14
N GLU A 27 -16.67 18.64 -4.76
CA GLU A 27 -17.81 19.27 -4.08
C GLU A 27 -18.92 18.25 -3.76
N LYS A 28 -19.04 17.15 -4.51
CA LYS A 28 -19.92 16.03 -4.15
C LYS A 28 -19.35 15.28 -2.94
N LEU A 29 -18.04 15.04 -2.93
CA LEU A 29 -17.35 14.29 -1.88
C LEU A 29 -17.28 15.05 -0.54
N LYS A 30 -17.10 16.38 -0.56
CA LYS A 30 -17.10 17.24 0.65
C LYS A 30 -18.40 17.21 1.43
N LYS A 31 -19.53 16.91 0.77
CA LYS A 31 -20.86 16.84 1.40
C LYS A 31 -21.05 15.58 2.23
N ILE A 32 -20.15 14.61 2.11
CA ILE A 32 -20.23 13.35 2.86
C ILE A 32 -19.72 13.63 4.27
N THR A 33 -20.60 13.52 5.25
CA THR A 33 -20.28 13.77 6.66
C THR A 33 -19.45 12.61 7.21
N TYR A 34 -18.18 12.87 7.52
CA TYR A 34 -17.33 11.92 8.24
C TYR A 34 -17.68 11.99 9.73
N GLN A 35 -18.53 11.09 10.23
CA GLN A 35 -18.72 10.90 11.67
C GLN A 35 -17.41 10.46 12.34
N LEU A 36 -17.22 10.92 13.56
CA LEU A 36 -15.90 11.10 14.14
C LEU A 36 -15.14 9.82 14.51
N ASP A 37 -15.80 8.66 14.68
CA ASP A 37 -15.15 7.53 15.37
C ASP A 37 -15.56 6.11 14.90
N GLU A 38 -16.25 5.94 13.77
CA GLU A 38 -16.67 4.59 13.32
C GLU A 38 -16.32 4.28 11.86
N ALA A 39 -15.81 3.06 11.65
CA ALA A 39 -15.60 2.39 10.37
C ALA A 39 -16.86 2.32 9.45
N ASN A 40 -18.02 2.72 9.97
CA ASN A 40 -19.29 2.81 9.23
C ASN A 40 -19.41 4.06 8.35
N THR A 41 -18.52 5.05 8.51
CA THR A 41 -18.50 6.28 7.69
C THR A 41 -17.93 6.10 6.30
N ASP A 42 -17.21 5.01 6.05
CA ASP A 42 -16.70 4.69 4.72
C ASP A 42 -17.81 4.23 3.78
N ARG A 43 -18.98 3.81 4.27
CA ARG A 43 -20.05 3.30 3.40
C ARG A 43 -20.56 4.35 2.41
N TYR A 44 -20.94 5.54 2.88
CA TYR A 44 -21.41 6.61 1.98
C TYR A 44 -20.32 7.08 1.01
N LEU A 45 -19.06 7.04 1.44
CA LEU A 45 -17.92 7.36 0.59
C LEU A 45 -17.72 6.29 -0.49
N LYS A 46 -17.78 5.01 -0.12
CA LYS A 46 -17.74 3.85 -1.01
C LYS A 46 -18.86 3.90 -2.05
N GLU A 47 -20.10 4.14 -1.60
CA GLU A 47 -21.28 4.31 -2.46
C GLU A 47 -21.09 5.48 -3.45
N CYS A 48 -20.63 6.64 -2.97
CA CYS A 48 -20.38 7.79 -3.83
C CYS A 48 -19.27 7.52 -4.86
N ILE A 49 -18.17 6.87 -4.47
CA ILE A 49 -17.08 6.51 -5.38
C ILE A 49 -17.57 5.48 -6.40
N LYS A 50 -18.33 4.46 -5.97
CA LYS A 50 -18.99 3.49 -6.85
C LYS A 50 -19.85 4.18 -7.90
N GLU A 51 -20.72 5.12 -7.50
CA GLU A 51 -21.54 5.87 -8.46
C GLU A 51 -20.70 6.65 -9.48
N ILE A 52 -19.61 7.28 -9.03
CA ILE A 52 -18.71 8.02 -9.93
C ILE A 52 -18.05 7.06 -10.91
N ILE A 53 -17.55 5.92 -10.45
CA ILE A 53 -16.94 4.91 -11.31
C ILE A 53 -17.99 4.35 -12.29
N GLU A 54 -19.18 3.97 -11.83
CA GLU A 54 -20.22 3.39 -12.67
C GLU A 54 -20.84 4.38 -13.66
N LYS A 55 -20.81 5.68 -13.37
CA LYS A 55 -21.18 6.71 -14.34
C LYS A 55 -20.12 6.91 -15.42
N ASN A 56 -18.86 6.62 -15.12
CA ASN A 56 -17.73 6.85 -16.03
C ASN A 56 -17.05 5.53 -16.51
N LYS A 57 -17.67 4.36 -16.28
CA LYS A 57 -17.10 3.00 -16.41
C LYS A 57 -15.89 2.89 -17.34
N ASN A 58 -16.18 2.54 -18.59
CA ASN A 58 -15.18 2.33 -19.62
C ASN A 58 -14.71 3.66 -20.21
N THR A 59 -15.40 4.77 -19.94
CA THR A 59 -15.03 6.07 -20.51
C THR A 59 -13.77 6.63 -19.87
N LEU A 60 -13.46 6.31 -18.60
CA LEU A 60 -12.20 6.68 -17.96
C LEU A 60 -10.99 6.24 -18.80
N VAL A 61 -10.90 4.96 -19.14
CA VAL A 61 -9.76 4.43 -19.93
C VAL A 61 -9.96 4.64 -21.43
N LYS A 62 -11.19 4.59 -21.96
CA LYS A 62 -11.39 4.77 -23.42
C LYS A 62 -11.09 6.20 -23.87
N ASN A 63 -11.51 7.21 -23.08
CA ASN A 63 -11.40 8.62 -23.45
C ASN A 63 -10.12 9.29 -22.93
N THR A 64 -9.25 8.56 -22.22
CA THR A 64 -7.94 9.08 -21.82
C THR A 64 -7.15 9.60 -23.03
N CYS A 65 -6.47 10.72 -22.84
CA CYS A 65 -5.51 11.26 -23.81
C CYS A 65 -4.23 10.41 -23.90
N ILE A 66 -4.01 9.51 -22.93
CA ILE A 66 -2.82 8.66 -22.88
C ILE A 66 -2.94 7.58 -23.97
N LYS A 67 -1.94 7.54 -24.86
CA LYS A 67 -1.83 6.62 -26.00
C LYS A 67 -0.85 5.49 -25.72
N SER A 68 0.16 5.73 -24.90
CA SER A 68 1.18 4.74 -24.56
C SER A 68 1.56 4.77 -23.08
N PHE A 69 2.05 3.64 -22.58
CA PHE A 69 2.53 3.47 -21.22
C PHE A 69 3.96 2.92 -21.24
N ARG A 70 4.80 3.45 -20.36
CA ARG A 70 6.17 2.96 -20.14
C ARG A 70 6.42 2.78 -18.64
N ASP A 71 6.87 1.58 -18.30
CA ASP A 71 7.40 1.30 -16.97
C ASP A 71 8.91 1.57 -16.99
N THR A 72 9.35 2.53 -16.18
CA THR A 72 10.69 3.18 -16.12
C THR A 72 11.06 4.09 -17.30
N GLU A 73 11.57 5.29 -16.98
CA GLU A 73 11.92 6.34 -17.97
C GLU A 73 13.09 5.92 -18.90
N PHE A 74 14.03 5.12 -18.37
CA PHE A 74 15.32 4.81 -19.00
C PHE A 74 15.54 3.33 -19.38
N SER A 75 14.53 2.46 -19.29
CA SER A 75 14.74 1.06 -19.70
C SER A 75 14.55 0.85 -21.21
N GLU A 76 15.21 -0.18 -21.71
CA GLU A 76 14.93 -0.79 -23.02
C GLU A 76 13.57 -1.53 -23.05
N LEU A 77 12.75 -1.43 -21.99
CA LEU A 77 11.47 -2.12 -21.93
C LEU A 77 10.53 -1.61 -23.03
N PRO A 78 9.69 -2.50 -23.58
CA PRO A 78 8.80 -2.15 -24.66
C PRO A 78 7.74 -1.13 -24.20
N ILE A 79 7.59 -0.07 -25.00
CA ILE A 79 6.47 0.88 -24.86
C ILE A 79 5.17 0.13 -25.15
N HIS A 80 4.24 0.18 -24.20
CA HIS A 80 2.94 -0.47 -24.34
C HIS A 80 1.92 0.49 -24.97
N GLN A 81 1.38 0.13 -26.12
CA GLN A 81 0.32 0.89 -26.77
C GLN A 81 -1.02 0.64 -26.09
N ILE A 82 -1.67 1.67 -25.56
CA ILE A 82 -2.87 1.52 -24.72
C ILE A 82 -4.09 1.05 -25.54
N ASN A 83 -4.09 1.30 -26.85
CA ASN A 83 -5.15 0.83 -27.74
C ASN A 83 -5.31 -0.71 -27.73
N CYS A 84 -4.23 -1.48 -27.49
CA CYS A 84 -4.33 -2.94 -27.37
C CYS A 84 -4.97 -3.41 -26.05
N ILE A 85 -5.31 -2.47 -25.16
CA ILE A 85 -5.93 -2.73 -23.86
C ILE A 85 -7.36 -2.18 -23.85
N LYS A 86 -7.58 -0.96 -24.40
CA LYS A 86 -8.89 -0.27 -24.43
C LYS A 86 -10.03 -1.11 -24.98
N ASN A 87 -9.73 -2.00 -25.93
CA ASN A 87 -10.72 -2.83 -26.63
C ASN A 87 -10.87 -4.22 -26.02
N HIS A 88 -9.93 -4.64 -25.15
CA HIS A 88 -9.89 -5.99 -24.59
C HIS A 88 -10.36 -6.06 -23.14
N ILE A 89 -10.33 -4.92 -22.43
CA ILE A 89 -10.74 -4.83 -21.03
C ILE A 89 -11.93 -3.89 -20.92
N SER A 90 -12.97 -4.34 -20.22
CA SER A 90 -14.11 -3.50 -19.88
C SER A 90 -14.56 -3.70 -18.43
N LEU A 91 -14.83 -2.62 -17.73
CA LEU A 91 -15.48 -2.61 -16.43
C LEU A 91 -16.97 -2.94 -16.59
N ILE A 92 -17.40 -4.04 -15.95
CA ILE A 92 -18.78 -4.52 -15.94
C ILE A 92 -19.57 -3.78 -14.85
N LYS A 93 -19.09 -3.89 -13.60
CA LYS A 93 -19.73 -3.31 -12.41
C LYS A 93 -18.71 -3.07 -11.30
N VAL A 94 -19.12 -2.29 -10.31
CA VAL A 94 -18.38 -2.05 -9.08
C VAL A 94 -19.09 -2.73 -7.92
N LEU A 95 -18.37 -3.57 -7.18
CA LEU A 95 -18.88 -4.27 -6.02
C LEU A 95 -18.36 -3.58 -4.76
N LEU A 96 -19.27 -3.35 -3.80
CA LEU A 96 -18.95 -2.98 -2.43
C LEU A 96 -18.95 -4.23 -1.54
N PRO A 97 -18.46 -4.19 -0.29
CA PRO A 97 -18.37 -5.37 0.58
C PRO A 97 -19.68 -6.14 0.69
N GLU A 98 -20.80 -5.42 0.81
CA GLU A 98 -22.16 -6.00 0.89
C GLU A 98 -22.63 -6.68 -0.41
N ASN A 99 -21.92 -6.49 -1.53
CA ASN A 99 -22.22 -7.10 -2.81
C ASN A 99 -21.31 -8.31 -3.13
N ILE A 100 -20.33 -8.61 -2.27
CA ILE A 100 -19.39 -9.71 -2.46
C ILE A 100 -20.01 -11.01 -1.91
N ASN A 101 -20.43 -11.88 -2.81
CA ASN A 101 -20.94 -13.20 -2.45
C ASN A 101 -19.80 -14.24 -2.31
N THR A 102 -20.13 -15.44 -1.86
CA THR A 102 -19.17 -16.54 -1.64
C THR A 102 -18.37 -16.94 -2.88
N SER A 103 -18.96 -16.82 -4.08
CA SER A 103 -18.29 -17.13 -5.36
C SER A 103 -17.27 -16.06 -5.76
N VAL A 104 -17.57 -14.79 -5.49
CA VAL A 104 -16.60 -13.69 -5.69
C VAL A 104 -15.49 -13.81 -4.65
N MET A 105 -15.84 -14.09 -3.39
CA MET A 105 -14.88 -14.22 -2.29
C MET A 105 -13.88 -15.35 -2.54
N SER A 106 -14.32 -16.51 -3.05
CA SER A 106 -13.40 -17.61 -3.37
C SER A 106 -12.40 -17.21 -4.46
N LYS A 107 -12.83 -16.47 -5.50
CA LYS A 107 -11.96 -15.95 -6.54
C LYS A 107 -10.95 -14.92 -6.01
N LEU A 108 -11.37 -14.05 -5.10
CA LEU A 108 -10.48 -13.08 -4.44
C LEU A 108 -9.45 -13.78 -3.53
N ASN A 109 -9.85 -14.80 -2.78
CA ASN A 109 -8.96 -15.56 -1.90
C ASN A 109 -7.89 -16.37 -2.67
N HIS A 110 -8.21 -16.80 -3.91
CA HIS A 110 -7.21 -17.41 -4.79
C HIS A 110 -6.16 -16.41 -5.28
N LEU A 111 -6.51 -15.13 -5.39
CA LEU A 111 -5.60 -14.06 -5.80
C LEU A 111 -4.73 -13.56 -4.63
N ASN A 112 -5.33 -13.42 -3.44
CA ASN A 112 -4.67 -12.93 -2.24
C ASN A 112 -4.60 -14.05 -1.20
N LYS A 113 -3.47 -14.78 -1.15
CA LYS A 113 -3.21 -15.76 -0.08
C LYS A 113 -3.40 -15.06 1.28
N LYS A 114 -4.48 -15.39 1.99
CA LYS A 114 -4.77 -15.11 3.42
C LYS A 114 -5.55 -13.84 3.82
N ASN A 115 -6.38 -13.22 2.97
CA ASN A 115 -7.23 -12.12 3.47
C ASN A 115 -8.67 -12.57 3.78
N THR A 116 -8.96 -12.73 5.08
CA THR A 116 -10.32 -12.89 5.63
C THR A 116 -11.12 -11.58 5.61
N VAL A 117 -10.48 -10.47 5.22
CA VAL A 117 -11.06 -9.13 5.19
C VAL A 117 -11.60 -8.84 3.79
N LEU A 118 -12.83 -8.33 3.72
CA LEU A 118 -13.46 -7.94 2.47
C LEU A 118 -12.84 -6.62 1.97
N PRO A 119 -12.46 -6.53 0.68
CA PRO A 119 -11.94 -5.30 0.09
C PRO A 119 -13.01 -4.20 0.05
N ASP A 120 -12.58 -2.94 0.13
CA ASP A 120 -13.48 -1.78 0.18
C ASP A 120 -14.26 -1.57 -1.12
N ILE A 121 -13.61 -1.76 -2.26
CA ILE A 121 -14.18 -1.64 -3.60
C ILE A 121 -13.58 -2.76 -4.46
N VAL A 122 -14.38 -3.43 -5.27
CA VAL A 122 -13.90 -4.40 -6.25
C VAL A 122 -14.42 -4.06 -7.63
N LEU A 123 -13.50 -3.97 -8.60
CA LEU A 123 -13.86 -3.84 -10.00
C LEU A 123 -14.06 -5.22 -10.61
N GLU A 124 -15.22 -5.47 -11.20
CA GLU A 124 -15.45 -6.65 -12.04
C GLU A 124 -15.12 -6.30 -13.49
N LEU A 125 -14.04 -6.90 -14.01
CA LEU A 125 -13.51 -6.64 -15.34
C LEU A 125 -13.79 -7.83 -16.27
N MET A 126 -14.30 -7.57 -17.47
CA MET A 126 -14.28 -8.51 -18.59
C MET A 126 -12.96 -8.35 -19.34
N ILE A 127 -12.18 -9.43 -19.45
CA ILE A 127 -10.91 -9.47 -20.18
C ILE A 127 -10.88 -10.69 -21.07
N ASP A 128 -10.83 -10.50 -22.39
CA ASP A 128 -10.76 -11.60 -23.37
C ASP A 128 -11.81 -12.71 -23.06
N ASN A 129 -13.05 -12.30 -22.75
CA ASN A 129 -14.21 -13.13 -22.36
C ASN A 129 -14.16 -13.80 -20.97
N ASN A 130 -13.19 -13.46 -20.13
CA ASN A 130 -13.09 -13.94 -18.75
C ASN A 130 -13.36 -12.83 -17.73
N ILE A 131 -13.95 -13.19 -16.59
CA ILE A 131 -14.21 -12.25 -15.50
C ILE A 131 -13.02 -12.23 -14.54
N HIS A 132 -12.48 -11.05 -14.32
CA HIS A 132 -11.42 -10.74 -13.37
C HIS A 132 -11.91 -9.76 -12.30
N TYR A 133 -11.33 -9.86 -11.11
CA TYR A 133 -11.68 -9.02 -9.97
C TYR A 133 -10.43 -8.28 -9.49
N GLU A 134 -10.48 -6.95 -9.52
CA GLU A 134 -9.40 -6.09 -9.03
C GLU A 134 -9.86 -5.35 -7.77
N PRO A 135 -9.33 -5.70 -6.58
CA PRO A 135 -9.64 -5.00 -5.35
C PRO A 135 -8.96 -3.62 -5.30
N ILE A 136 -9.64 -2.68 -4.65
CA ILE A 136 -9.18 -1.33 -4.35
C ILE A 136 -9.52 -1.06 -2.88
N GLU A 137 -8.48 -0.70 -2.14
CA GLU A 137 -8.59 -0.23 -0.76
C GLU A 137 -8.93 1.27 -0.74
N LEU A 138 -9.78 1.68 0.19
CA LEU A 138 -10.16 3.07 0.40
C LEU A 138 -9.62 3.54 1.75
N LYS A 139 -8.67 4.48 1.71
CA LYS A 139 -8.16 5.13 2.92
C LYS A 139 -8.68 6.55 3.01
N SER A 140 -9.21 6.92 4.17
CA SER A 140 -9.62 8.29 4.46
C SER A 140 -8.94 8.81 5.73
N THR A 141 -8.53 10.09 5.73
CA THR A 141 -7.89 10.71 6.89
C THR A 141 -8.17 12.21 6.97
N LYS A 142 -8.17 12.77 8.18
CA LYS A 142 -8.23 14.23 8.40
C LYS A 142 -6.85 14.88 8.45
N THR A 143 -5.80 14.11 8.74
CA THR A 143 -4.46 14.63 8.96
C THR A 143 -3.58 14.30 7.76
N ASP A 144 -2.97 13.12 7.78
CA ASP A 144 -2.06 12.66 6.75
C ASP A 144 -1.85 11.15 6.86
N SER A 145 -1.50 10.71 8.06
CA SER A 145 -1.07 9.34 8.30
C SER A 145 -2.06 8.59 9.18
N ILE A 146 -2.32 7.33 8.85
CA ILE A 146 -3.13 6.40 9.65
C ILE A 146 -2.36 5.08 9.84
N PRO A 147 -2.63 4.32 10.92
CA PRO A 147 -2.13 2.95 11.00
C PRO A 147 -2.62 2.16 9.78
N GLY A 148 -1.70 1.49 9.10
CA GLY A 148 -2.04 0.54 8.04
C GLY A 148 -2.63 -0.75 8.59
N SER A 149 -2.83 -1.72 7.70
CA SER A 149 -3.20 -3.08 8.08
C SER A 149 -2.04 -3.77 8.81
N SER A 150 -2.29 -4.93 9.44
CA SER A 150 -1.20 -5.76 9.94
C SER A 150 -0.24 -6.06 8.80
N ILE A 151 1.07 -5.96 9.03
CA ILE A 151 2.09 -6.15 8.00
C ILE A 151 1.96 -7.51 7.29
N GLN A 152 1.48 -8.51 8.01
CA GLN A 152 1.21 -9.88 7.54
C GLN A 152 -0.02 -10.00 6.60
N GLN A 153 -0.85 -8.97 6.51
CA GLN A 153 -2.11 -8.95 5.73
C GLN A 153 -2.06 -7.98 4.54
N ILE A 154 -0.94 -7.25 4.39
CA ILE A 154 -0.78 -6.24 3.34
C ILE A 154 -0.43 -6.93 2.03
N ASN A 155 -1.21 -6.63 0.98
CA ASN A 155 -0.76 -6.84 -0.38
C ASN A 155 -0.10 -5.54 -0.88
N PRO A 156 1.23 -5.51 -1.11
CA PRO A 156 1.92 -4.29 -1.56
C PRO A 156 1.42 -3.78 -2.92
N ASP A 157 0.96 -4.70 -3.76
CA ASP A 157 0.43 -4.42 -5.09
C ASP A 157 -1.04 -4.00 -5.05
N GLU A 158 -1.71 -3.96 -3.89
CA GLU A 158 -3.12 -3.54 -3.85
C GLU A 158 -3.28 -2.08 -4.29
N TRP A 159 -4.35 -1.78 -5.03
CA TRP A 159 -4.67 -0.41 -5.41
C TRP A 159 -5.32 0.33 -4.25
N VAL A 160 -5.00 1.62 -4.11
CA VAL A 160 -5.49 2.48 -3.05
C VAL A 160 -6.09 3.75 -3.66
N ILE A 161 -7.24 4.15 -3.14
CA ILE A 161 -7.76 5.51 -3.22
C ILE A 161 -7.56 6.13 -1.84
N PHE A 162 -6.73 7.17 -1.75
CA PHE A 162 -6.47 7.87 -0.49
C PHE A 162 -7.11 9.26 -0.55
N ILE A 163 -8.05 9.52 0.36
CA ILE A 163 -8.75 10.79 0.49
C ILE A 163 -8.32 11.46 1.78
N LYS A 164 -7.74 12.64 1.67
CA LYS A 164 -7.50 13.53 2.81
C LYS A 164 -8.60 14.57 2.84
N HIS A 165 -9.40 14.54 3.91
CA HIS A 165 -10.54 15.41 4.08
C HIS A 165 -10.42 16.23 5.36
N THR A 166 -10.26 17.54 5.22
CA THR A 166 -10.35 18.49 6.33
C THR A 166 -11.66 19.26 6.25
N LYS A 167 -11.96 20.11 7.25
CA LYS A 167 -13.15 20.98 7.20
C LYS A 167 -13.20 21.87 5.94
N ASN A 168 -12.04 22.22 5.37
CA ASN A 168 -11.93 23.22 4.30
C ASN A 168 -11.33 22.66 3.00
N SER A 169 -10.68 21.50 3.04
CA SER A 169 -9.99 20.91 1.90
C SER A 169 -10.36 19.45 1.70
N LEU A 170 -10.42 19.04 0.44
CA LEU A 170 -10.53 17.64 0.05
C LEU A 170 -9.46 17.40 -1.02
N GLU A 171 -8.50 16.56 -0.68
CA GLU A 171 -7.39 16.17 -1.53
C GLU A 171 -7.47 14.66 -1.76
N ILE A 172 -7.18 14.23 -2.99
CA ILE A 172 -7.33 12.83 -3.40
C ILE A 172 -6.06 12.44 -4.11
N THR A 173 -5.56 11.24 -3.80
CA THR A 173 -4.51 10.62 -4.59
C THR A 173 -4.75 9.12 -4.68
N THR A 174 -4.29 8.49 -5.76
CA THR A 174 -4.45 7.07 -6.00
C THR A 174 -3.11 6.40 -6.23
N GLY A 175 -3.00 5.09 -6.05
CA GLY A 175 -1.82 4.32 -6.44
C GLY A 175 -1.73 2.97 -5.81
N ARG A 176 -0.51 2.41 -5.74
CA ARG A 176 -0.28 1.12 -5.07
C ARG A 176 -0.08 1.34 -3.58
N TYR A 177 -0.51 0.38 -2.76
CA TYR A 177 -0.43 0.44 -1.30
C TYR A 177 1.00 0.66 -0.83
N ILE A 178 1.97 -0.03 -1.44
CA ILE A 178 3.39 0.10 -1.11
C ILE A 178 3.91 1.55 -1.21
N ASN A 179 3.38 2.34 -2.14
CA ASN A 179 3.78 3.73 -2.34
C ASN A 179 3.21 4.67 -1.26
N SER A 180 2.25 4.21 -0.46
CA SER A 180 1.69 4.96 0.67
C SER A 180 2.36 4.65 2.01
N ILE A 181 3.15 3.56 2.08
CA ILE A 181 3.85 3.18 3.31
C ILE A 181 5.03 4.11 3.53
N ASN A 182 5.04 4.76 4.69
CA ASN A 182 6.25 5.41 5.17
C ASN A 182 7.14 4.34 5.84
N SER A 183 8.45 4.47 5.73
CA SER A 183 9.42 3.51 6.29
C SER A 183 9.52 3.55 7.83
N LYS A 184 8.56 4.22 8.50
CA LYS A 184 8.46 4.29 9.94
C LYS A 184 7.62 3.12 10.46
N ILE A 185 8.23 2.38 11.37
CA ILE A 185 7.56 1.39 12.18
C ILE A 185 7.32 2.02 13.54
N GLN A 186 6.06 2.13 13.96
CA GLN A 186 5.76 2.39 15.37
C GLN A 186 6.02 1.11 16.15
N PHE A 187 6.81 1.20 17.22
CA PHE A 187 7.07 0.07 18.12
C PHE A 187 5.73 -0.40 18.70
N PRO A 188 5.28 -1.63 18.42
CA PRO A 188 3.89 -1.95 18.66
C PRO A 188 3.70 -2.69 19.98
N ASP A 189 2.59 -2.39 20.66
CA ASP A 189 1.99 -3.22 21.71
C ASP A 189 1.18 -4.40 21.10
N ARG A 190 1.22 -4.58 19.75
CA ARG A 190 0.46 -5.56 18.95
C ARG A 190 1.25 -6.01 17.71
N SER A 191 0.65 -6.82 16.83
CA SER A 191 1.20 -7.12 15.50
C SER A 191 1.55 -5.82 14.76
N LEU A 192 2.75 -5.79 14.18
CA LEU A 192 3.33 -4.59 13.60
C LEU A 192 2.50 -4.07 12.41
N ARG A 193 2.27 -2.76 12.36
CA ARG A 193 1.51 -2.09 11.29
C ARG A 193 2.40 -1.00 10.70
N PRO A 194 2.69 -1.01 9.38
CA PRO A 194 3.30 0.15 8.77
C PRO A 194 2.33 1.33 8.87
N GLN A 195 2.88 2.54 8.93
CA GLN A 195 2.07 3.74 8.83
C GLN A 195 1.88 4.08 7.35
N VAL A 196 0.62 4.23 6.93
CA VAL A 196 0.29 4.71 5.59
C VAL A 196 0.01 6.20 5.63
N SER A 197 0.54 6.95 4.66
CA SER A 197 0.49 8.40 4.60
C SER A 197 -0.02 8.89 3.25
N PHE A 198 -0.94 9.84 3.29
CA PHE A 198 -1.43 10.53 2.10
C PHE A 198 -0.30 11.28 1.39
N LYS A 199 0.52 12.03 2.13
CA LYS A 199 1.68 12.76 1.59
C LYS A 199 2.72 11.83 0.99
N GLU A 200 2.97 10.67 1.58
CA GLU A 200 3.91 9.69 1.01
C GLU A 200 3.47 9.28 -0.40
N LEU A 201 2.20 8.90 -0.56
CA LEU A 201 1.65 8.52 -1.86
C LEU A 201 1.61 9.70 -2.85
N LEU A 202 1.22 10.89 -2.38
CA LEU A 202 1.20 12.10 -3.20
C LEU A 202 2.60 12.47 -3.72
N ASN A 203 3.59 12.47 -2.83
CA ASN A 203 4.98 12.78 -3.17
C ASN A 203 5.54 11.72 -4.12
N TRP A 204 5.24 10.44 -3.88
CA TRP A 204 5.61 9.37 -4.79
C TRP A 204 5.02 9.63 -6.18
N ASN A 205 3.74 9.98 -6.27
CA ASN A 205 3.10 10.29 -7.54
C ASN A 205 3.77 11.50 -8.23
N ILE A 206 4.09 12.57 -7.51
CA ILE A 206 4.79 13.74 -8.07
C ILE A 206 6.17 13.37 -8.64
N ASN A 207 6.90 12.50 -7.95
CA ASN A 207 8.26 12.14 -8.32
C ASN A 207 8.32 11.07 -9.42
N HIS A 208 7.35 10.15 -9.43
CA HIS A 208 7.40 8.95 -10.25
C HIS A 208 6.34 8.89 -11.36
N ARG A 209 5.20 9.58 -11.27
CA ARG A 209 4.22 9.61 -12.37
C ARG A 209 4.44 10.82 -13.27
N GLN A 210 4.58 10.57 -14.57
CA GLN A 210 4.65 11.63 -15.55
C GLN A 210 3.76 11.34 -16.75
N VAL A 211 3.04 12.38 -17.20
CA VAL A 211 2.32 12.36 -18.47
C VAL A 211 2.99 13.37 -19.39
N LYS A 212 3.62 12.88 -20.45
CA LYS A 212 4.30 13.70 -21.46
C LYS A 212 4.00 13.17 -22.85
N ASP A 213 3.63 14.04 -23.78
CA ASP A 213 3.36 13.68 -25.18
C ASP A 213 2.38 12.49 -25.34
N ASN A 214 1.32 12.48 -24.53
CA ASN A 214 0.34 11.38 -24.46
C ASN A 214 0.93 10.02 -24.04
N MET A 215 2.08 9.99 -23.39
CA MET A 215 2.70 8.82 -22.79
C MET A 215 2.65 8.94 -21.27
N PHE A 216 2.18 7.89 -20.60
CA PHE A 216 2.26 7.75 -19.15
C PHE A 216 3.53 6.98 -18.78
N ILE A 217 4.36 7.59 -17.95
CA ILE A 217 5.66 7.07 -17.53
C ILE A 217 5.62 6.89 -16.01
N ILE A 218 5.99 5.71 -15.54
CA ILE A 218 6.33 5.48 -14.13
C ILE A 218 7.86 5.47 -14.02
N LYS A 219 8.46 6.39 -13.28
CA LYS A 219 9.91 6.37 -13.02
C LYS A 219 10.25 5.32 -11.98
N GLN A 220 11.48 4.81 -12.05
CA GLN A 220 12.02 3.89 -11.06
C GLN A 220 11.97 4.52 -9.66
N ASP A 221 11.55 3.73 -8.67
CA ASP A 221 11.64 4.06 -7.26
C ASP A 221 12.79 3.26 -6.65
N ASN A 222 13.87 3.94 -6.28
CA ASN A 222 15.06 3.29 -5.71
C ASN A 222 14.84 2.79 -4.28
N ASN A 223 13.76 3.21 -3.62
CA ASN A 223 13.46 2.83 -2.24
C ASN A 223 12.44 1.67 -2.15
N ILE A 224 12.00 1.12 -3.28
CA ILE A 224 10.98 0.08 -3.31
C ILE A 224 11.43 -1.19 -2.58
N ASP A 225 12.70 -1.57 -2.75
CA ASP A 225 13.28 -2.77 -2.14
C ASP A 225 13.30 -2.67 -0.62
N GLU A 226 13.65 -1.50 -0.07
CA GLU A 226 13.60 -1.27 1.38
C GLU A 226 12.19 -1.43 1.93
N LYS A 227 11.18 -0.92 1.21
CA LYS A 227 9.76 -1.06 1.61
C LYS A 227 9.30 -2.51 1.52
N LEU A 228 9.75 -3.27 0.52
CA LEU A 228 9.42 -4.69 0.38
C LEU A 228 10.09 -5.55 1.46
N VAL A 229 11.37 -5.29 1.78
CA VAL A 229 12.07 -5.97 2.88
C VAL A 229 11.37 -5.70 4.21
N LEU A 230 10.91 -4.47 4.44
CA LEU A 230 10.09 -4.12 5.60
C LEU A 230 8.84 -4.98 5.69
N LEU A 231 8.12 -5.18 4.59
CA LEU A 231 6.89 -5.97 4.59
C LEU A 231 7.13 -7.48 4.76
N ASN A 232 8.25 -7.98 4.23
CA ASN A 232 8.57 -9.41 4.24
C ASN A 232 9.16 -9.86 5.58
N ASP A 233 10.10 -9.10 6.15
CA ASP A 233 10.83 -9.48 7.37
C ASP A 233 11.14 -8.24 8.23
N TRP A 234 10.07 -7.62 8.72
CA TRP A 234 10.19 -6.44 9.59
C TRP A 234 10.97 -6.72 10.87
N GLN A 235 10.94 -7.97 11.39
CA GLN A 235 11.64 -8.34 12.62
C GLN A 235 13.14 -8.22 12.41
N ASN A 236 13.67 -8.79 11.31
CA ASN A 236 15.08 -8.65 10.98
C ASN A 236 15.48 -7.20 10.67
N VAL A 237 14.62 -6.43 10.00
CA VAL A 237 14.88 -4.98 9.78
C VAL A 237 15.03 -4.24 11.11
N LEU A 238 14.17 -4.52 12.10
CA LEU A 238 14.30 -3.92 13.43
C LEU A 238 15.57 -4.38 14.15
N CYS A 239 15.88 -5.68 14.10
CA CYS A 239 17.12 -6.23 14.66
C CYS A 239 18.34 -5.51 14.08
N GLN A 240 18.42 -5.35 12.75
CA GLN A 240 19.52 -4.62 12.10
C GLN A 240 19.61 -3.16 12.54
N ARG A 241 18.47 -2.45 12.60
CA ARG A 241 18.44 -1.06 13.09
C ARG A 241 18.90 -0.93 14.54
N TRP A 242 18.59 -1.91 15.39
CA TRP A 242 19.04 -1.93 16.77
C TRP A 242 20.51 -2.28 16.90
N MET A 243 21.01 -3.22 16.10
CA MET A 243 22.43 -3.53 16.04
C MET A 243 23.24 -2.31 15.61
N GLU A 244 22.78 -1.59 14.58
CA GLU A 244 23.38 -0.32 14.15
C GLU A 244 23.43 0.71 15.30
N MET A 245 22.31 0.87 16.00
CA MET A 245 22.23 1.79 17.15
C MET A 245 23.16 1.40 18.30
N LEU A 246 23.32 0.10 18.58
CA LEU A 246 24.14 -0.41 19.68
C LEU A 246 25.63 -0.42 19.36
N LEU A 247 26.00 -0.77 18.13
CA LEU A 247 27.40 -1.05 17.74
C LEU A 247 28.06 0.10 16.99
N HIS A 248 27.29 0.97 16.34
CA HIS A 248 27.81 1.93 15.36
C HIS A 248 27.38 3.39 15.62
N SER A 249 26.59 3.64 16.66
CA SER A 249 26.20 5.01 17.04
C SER A 249 27.09 5.56 18.15
N ASP A 250 27.99 6.48 17.80
CA ASP A 250 28.91 7.10 18.76
C ASP A 250 28.24 8.09 19.73
N ASN A 251 27.05 8.59 19.40
CA ASN A 251 26.34 9.60 20.18
C ASN A 251 24.85 9.29 20.32
N ILE A 252 24.25 9.71 21.43
CA ILE A 252 22.80 9.69 21.66
C ILE A 252 22.17 10.80 20.81
N LYS A 253 21.16 10.45 20.00
CA LYS A 253 20.43 11.43 19.18
C LYS A 253 19.43 12.20 20.06
N GLU A 254 19.31 13.51 19.85
CA GLU A 254 18.48 14.42 20.66
C GLU A 254 17.00 14.00 20.74
N ASN A 255 16.48 13.33 19.70
CA ASN A 255 15.09 12.84 19.61
C ASN A 255 15.01 11.31 19.50
N GLU A 256 15.95 10.59 20.12
CA GLU A 256 15.94 9.13 20.10
C GLU A 256 14.75 8.55 20.90
N PRO A 257 14.10 7.47 20.42
CA PRO A 257 13.06 6.79 21.19
C PRO A 257 13.58 6.29 22.54
N TRP A 258 12.78 6.45 23.60
CA TRP A 258 13.11 5.94 24.94
C TRP A 258 13.48 4.45 24.95
N PHE A 259 12.91 3.68 24.02
CA PHE A 259 13.18 2.25 23.85
C PHE A 259 14.66 1.96 23.59
N ASN A 260 15.36 2.81 22.83
CA ASN A 260 16.77 2.58 22.53
C ASN A 260 17.61 2.65 23.80
N ASN A 261 17.27 3.55 24.74
CA ASN A 261 17.91 3.60 26.04
C ASN A 261 17.60 2.34 26.89
N THR A 262 16.36 1.85 26.86
CA THR A 262 16.01 0.58 27.51
C THR A 262 16.77 -0.60 26.92
N LEU A 263 16.95 -0.63 25.59
CA LEU A 263 17.70 -1.68 24.92
C LEU A 263 19.19 -1.63 25.28
N ARG A 264 19.79 -0.45 25.40
CA ARG A 264 21.16 -0.30 25.93
C ARG A 264 21.29 -0.84 27.34
N LYS A 265 20.36 -0.50 28.24
CA LYS A 265 20.35 -1.03 29.62
C LYS A 265 20.21 -2.55 29.66
N PHE A 266 19.29 -3.10 28.85
CA PHE A 266 19.13 -4.54 28.70
C PHE A 266 20.43 -5.19 28.22
N MET A 267 21.08 -4.64 27.20
CA MET A 267 22.32 -5.20 26.66
C MET A 267 23.47 -5.16 27.66
N CYS A 268 23.63 -4.09 28.45
CA CYS A 268 24.64 -4.07 29.52
C CYS A 268 24.39 -5.20 30.53
N GLN A 269 23.15 -5.32 31.03
CA GLN A 269 22.80 -6.39 31.99
C GLN A 269 22.96 -7.78 31.39
N PHE A 270 22.54 -7.97 30.14
CA PHE A 270 22.71 -9.24 29.42
C PHE A 270 24.18 -9.61 29.26
N LEU A 271 25.04 -8.64 28.90
CA LEU A 271 26.48 -8.88 28.75
C LEU A 271 27.15 -9.19 30.08
N ASP A 272 26.77 -8.51 31.17
CA ASP A 272 27.27 -8.81 32.52
C ASP A 272 26.98 -10.25 32.92
N GLU A 273 25.74 -10.71 32.73
CA GLU A 273 25.35 -12.11 32.98
C GLU A 273 26.05 -13.08 32.02
N TYR A 274 26.11 -12.76 30.72
CA TYR A 274 26.71 -13.59 29.69
C TYR A 274 28.22 -13.81 29.92
N ASN A 275 28.94 -12.76 30.35
CA ASN A 275 30.36 -12.82 30.62
C ASN A 275 30.70 -13.70 31.84
N ASN A 276 29.75 -13.89 32.76
CA ASN A 276 29.90 -14.79 33.91
C ASN A 276 29.65 -16.27 33.57
N LEU A 277 29.17 -16.59 32.37
CA LEU A 277 28.93 -17.96 31.92
C LEU A 277 30.21 -18.65 31.45
N THR A 278 30.27 -19.97 31.66
CA THR A 278 31.27 -20.84 31.02
C THR A 278 31.00 -20.97 29.51
N GLU A 279 32.01 -21.30 28.71
CA GLU A 279 31.86 -21.46 27.25
C GLU A 279 30.80 -22.50 26.85
N ASN A 280 30.67 -23.57 27.63
CA ASN A 280 29.61 -24.57 27.42
C ASN A 280 28.20 -23.96 27.66
N ASN A 281 28.06 -23.14 28.71
CA ASN A 281 26.79 -22.48 29.03
C ASN A 281 26.45 -21.38 28.03
N LYS A 282 27.44 -20.62 27.53
CA LYS A 282 27.26 -19.66 26.44
C LYS A 282 26.71 -20.34 25.17
N SER A 283 27.30 -21.47 24.79
CA SER A 283 26.83 -22.27 23.64
C SER A 283 25.40 -22.77 23.84
N LYS A 284 25.08 -23.27 25.04
CA LYS A 284 23.72 -23.73 25.38
C LYS A 284 22.71 -22.59 25.34
N LEU A 285 23.06 -21.40 25.83
CA LEU A 285 22.20 -20.23 25.79
C LEU A 285 21.89 -19.81 24.34
N TYR A 286 22.91 -19.77 23.48
CA TYR A 286 22.72 -19.44 22.06
C TYR A 286 21.74 -20.40 21.37
N GLN A 287 21.93 -21.71 21.54
CA GLN A 287 21.01 -22.71 20.97
C GLN A 287 19.59 -22.58 21.55
N THR A 288 19.48 -22.26 22.84
CA THR A 288 18.17 -22.05 23.48
C THR A 288 17.44 -20.87 22.84
N ILE A 289 18.10 -19.71 22.72
CA ILE A 289 17.52 -18.52 22.08
C ILE A 289 17.13 -18.82 20.63
N LEU A 290 18.04 -19.45 19.87
CA LEU A 290 17.80 -19.77 18.46
C LEU A 290 16.56 -20.66 18.27
N SER A 291 16.35 -21.63 19.17
CA SER A 291 15.18 -22.52 19.13
C SER A 291 13.84 -21.82 19.43
N GLN A 292 13.88 -20.63 20.04
CA GLN A 292 12.69 -19.89 20.46
C GLN A 292 12.29 -18.79 19.45
N ILE A 293 13.12 -18.51 18.44
CA ILE A 293 12.78 -17.57 17.38
C ILE A 293 11.69 -18.19 16.50
N GLN A 294 10.54 -17.52 16.41
CA GLN A 294 9.45 -17.91 15.52
C GLN A 294 9.67 -17.27 14.16
N ASN A 295 9.54 -18.07 13.08
CA ASN A 295 9.54 -17.59 11.69
C ASN A 295 8.17 -17.03 11.28
#